data_AF-A0A397IEM1-F1
#
_entry.id   AF-A0A397IEM1-F1
#
_cell.length_a   1.000
_cell.length_b   1.000
_cell.length_c   1.000
_cell.angle_alpha   90.00
_cell.angle_beta   90.00
_cell.angle_gamma   90.00
#
_symmetry.space_group_name_H-M   'P 1'
#
loop_
_entity.id
_entity.type
_entity.pdbx_description
1 polymer ?
#
loop_
_entity_poly.entity_id
_entity_poly.type
_entity_poly.pdbx_seq_one_letter_code
_entity_poly.pdbx_strand_id
1 'polypeptide(L)'
;MTTRPPSTQRPGYTVVVIDNSALPPLPPPPNWPRCYPIIYHDIETDFGEESTRRILRRSYLLFKFYVATLVAYSIANIVIAITFGDANEIIIQVISSILYLLILSFGDFLGRHLSLYFGFKTNLPSMFRYYFFGEAIVFFFILIVSIGFLNIQNEAGVVKLFENKFYVAGIFTSIFLLFAIVQTILHLILISQVYKHFRSQGFRICAC
;
A
#
# COMPACT_ATOMS: atom_id res chain seq x y z
N MET A 1 53.97 25.64 48.48
CA MET A 1 53.29 26.50 47.49
C MET A 1 52.70 25.60 46.42
N THR A 2 51.37 25.56 46.41
CA THR A 2 50.47 24.78 45.56
C THR A 2 50.13 25.56 44.30
N THR A 3 50.03 24.89 43.14
CA THR A 3 49.00 25.21 42.12
C THR A 3 48.64 23.96 41.33
N ARG A 4 47.42 23.44 41.56
CA ARG A 4 46.74 22.44 40.71
C ARG A 4 46.10 23.19 39.53
N PRO A 5 46.10 22.65 38.30
CA PRO A 5 45.43 23.30 37.19
C PRO A 5 43.89 23.32 37.37
N PRO A 6 43.20 24.33 36.82
CA PRO A 6 41.76 24.48 36.96
C PRO A 6 41.02 23.38 36.21
N SER A 7 40.07 22.73 36.89
CA SER A 7 39.15 21.77 36.30
C SER A 7 38.17 22.48 35.37
N THR A 8 38.19 22.13 34.10
CA THR A 8 37.24 22.59 33.08
C THR A 8 35.84 22.06 33.40
N GLN A 9 35.01 22.91 34.00
CA GLN A 9 33.60 22.63 34.28
C GLN A 9 32.84 22.63 32.93
N ARG A 10 32.49 21.44 32.43
CA ARG A 10 31.62 21.33 31.24
C ARG A 10 30.24 21.91 31.59
N PRO A 11 29.61 22.68 30.69
CA PRO A 11 28.26 23.17 30.90
C PRO A 11 27.33 21.96 31.08
N GLY A 12 26.75 21.84 32.28
CA GLY A 12 25.75 20.83 32.58
C GLY A 12 24.52 21.12 31.75
N TYR A 13 24.21 20.24 30.80
CA TYR A 13 22.93 20.26 30.13
C TYR A 13 21.92 19.56 31.04
N THR A 14 20.84 20.27 31.38
CA THR A 14 19.71 19.67 32.08
C THR A 14 18.89 18.91 31.06
N VAL A 15 19.00 17.58 31.04
CA VAL A 15 18.04 16.75 30.30
C VAL A 15 16.73 16.79 31.09
N VAL A 16 15.77 17.58 30.62
CA VAL A 16 14.39 17.49 31.11
C VAL A 16 13.82 16.19 30.57
N VAL A 17 13.90 15.13 31.38
CA VAL A 17 13.15 13.90 31.12
C VAL A 17 11.70 14.23 31.46
N ILE A 18 10.90 14.49 30.43
CA ILE A 18 9.46 14.63 30.58
C ILE A 18 8.94 13.24 30.94
N ASP A 19 8.69 13.02 32.23
CA ASP A 19 8.08 11.82 32.74
C ASP A 19 6.60 11.83 32.36
N ASN A 20 6.29 11.23 31.21
CA ASN A 20 4.92 11.10 30.71
C ASN A 20 4.08 10.09 31.52
N SER A 21 4.63 9.47 32.57
CA SER A 21 3.89 8.54 33.44
C SER A 21 2.79 9.22 34.27
N ALA A 22 2.86 10.55 34.42
CA ALA A 22 1.87 11.35 35.15
C ALA A 22 0.70 11.85 34.28
N LEU A 23 0.76 11.64 32.95
CA LEU A 23 -0.34 12.03 32.07
C LEU A 23 -1.40 10.92 32.05
N PRO A 24 -2.70 11.24 32.20
CA PRO A 24 -3.74 10.27 31.94
C PRO A 24 -3.55 9.73 30.51
N PRO A 25 -3.72 8.42 30.27
CA PRO A 25 -3.55 7.84 28.95
C PRO A 25 -4.43 8.62 27.97
N LEU A 26 -3.81 9.17 26.92
CA LEU A 26 -4.53 9.87 25.88
C LEU A 26 -5.61 8.92 25.35
N PRO A 27 -6.86 9.40 25.17
CA PRO A 27 -7.89 8.58 24.57
C PRO A 27 -7.39 8.11 23.20
N PRO A 28 -7.61 6.83 22.84
CA PRO A 28 -7.19 6.32 21.54
C PRO A 28 -7.78 7.22 20.45
N PRO A 29 -7.00 7.51 19.39
CA PRO A 29 -7.49 8.35 18.31
C PRO A 29 -8.77 7.73 17.72
N PRO A 30 -9.78 8.54 17.40
CA PRO A 30 -11.06 8.03 16.92
C PRO A 30 -10.87 7.24 15.62
N ASN A 31 -11.48 6.06 15.54
CA ASN A 31 -11.49 5.25 14.32
C ASN A 31 -12.04 6.05 13.14
N TRP A 32 -11.37 5.97 11.98
CA TRP A 32 -11.86 6.51 10.72
C TRP A 32 -11.97 5.38 9.68
N PRO A 33 -13.19 5.08 9.16
CA PRO A 33 -14.49 5.65 9.54
C PRO A 33 -14.92 5.31 10.99
N ARG A 34 -15.86 6.08 11.57
CA ARG A 34 -16.39 5.92 12.94
C ARG A 34 -17.29 4.68 13.12
N CYS A 35 -16.88 3.55 12.55
CA CYS A 35 -17.52 2.26 12.76
C CYS A 35 -16.58 1.33 13.52
N TYR A 36 -17.16 0.32 14.18
CA TYR A 36 -16.37 -0.75 14.76
C TYR A 36 -15.64 -1.48 13.62
N PRO A 37 -14.31 -1.66 13.72
CA PRO A 37 -13.57 -2.27 12.64
C PRO A 37 -14.01 -3.73 12.53
N ILE A 38 -14.31 -4.19 11.32
CA ILE A 38 -14.62 -5.60 11.06
C ILE A 38 -13.41 -6.47 11.48
N ILE A 39 -12.19 -5.93 11.33
CA ILE A 39 -10.94 -6.57 11.75
C ILE A 39 -10.11 -5.55 12.52
N TYR A 40 -9.96 -5.79 13.84
CA TYR A 40 -9.08 -4.99 14.69
C TYR A 40 -7.61 -5.29 14.37
N HIS A 41 -6.84 -4.25 14.03
CA HIS A 41 -5.39 -4.31 13.91
C HIS A 41 -4.80 -3.01 14.44
N ASP A 42 -3.92 -3.09 15.43
CA ASP A 42 -3.24 -1.91 15.97
C ASP A 42 -1.73 -2.11 15.89
N ILE A 43 -1.15 -1.59 14.81
CA ILE A 43 0.27 -1.72 14.52
C ILE A 43 1.12 -1.11 15.65
N GLU A 44 0.63 -0.10 16.34
CA GLU A 44 1.41 0.64 17.34
C GLU A 44 1.48 -0.07 18.68
N THR A 45 0.40 -0.75 19.07
CA THR A 45 0.36 -1.53 20.31
C THR A 45 0.83 -2.96 20.13
N ASP A 46 0.61 -3.56 18.95
CA ASP A 46 0.92 -4.97 18.71
C ASP A 46 2.41 -5.24 18.47
N PHE A 47 3.19 -4.24 18.04
CA PHE A 47 4.60 -4.41 17.69
C PHE A 47 5.50 -3.40 18.43
N GLY A 48 6.48 -3.90 19.17
CA GLY A 48 7.49 -3.07 19.84
C GLY A 48 8.62 -2.58 18.92
N GLU A 49 8.92 -3.31 17.85
CA GLU A 49 10.06 -3.01 16.97
C GLU A 49 9.69 -1.98 15.88
N GLU A 50 10.37 -0.84 15.85
CA GLU A 50 10.09 0.25 14.91
C GLU A 50 10.33 -0.14 13.44
N SER A 51 11.28 -1.07 13.18
CA SER A 51 11.54 -1.58 11.83
C SER A 51 10.30 -2.28 11.25
N THR A 52 9.65 -3.12 12.07
CA THR A 52 8.44 -3.87 11.74
C THR A 52 7.23 -2.95 11.61
N ARG A 53 7.04 -2.02 12.56
CA ARG A 53 5.98 -0.99 12.49
C ARG A 53 6.06 -0.21 11.19
N ARG A 54 7.26 0.21 10.79
CA ARG A 54 7.48 0.95 9.53
C ARG A 54 7.08 0.14 8.30
N ILE A 55 7.40 -1.15 8.25
CA ILE A 55 7.00 -2.04 7.13
C ILE A 55 5.47 -2.18 7.07
N LEU A 56 4.83 -2.40 8.22
CA LEU A 56 3.38 -2.56 8.31
C LEU A 56 2.62 -1.27 7.96
N ARG A 57 3.08 -0.10 8.45
CA ARG A 57 2.53 1.20 8.06
C ARG A 57 2.64 1.43 6.56
N ARG A 58 3.78 1.09 5.94
CA ARG A 58 3.97 1.18 4.48
C ARG A 58 3.02 0.23 3.75
N SER A 59 2.86 -1.00 4.21
CA SER A 59 1.92 -1.96 3.63
C SER A 59 0.47 -1.45 3.68
N TYR A 60 0.07 -0.82 4.78
CA TYR A 60 -1.26 -0.23 4.94
C TYR A 60 -1.47 1.01 4.07
N LEU A 61 -0.47 1.90 3.97
CA LEU A 61 -0.50 3.03 3.06
C LEU A 61 -0.59 2.58 1.60
N LEU A 62 0.14 1.51 1.26
CA LEU A 62 0.12 0.90 -0.08
C LEU A 62 -1.26 0.30 -0.42
N PHE A 63 -1.97 -0.27 0.56
CA PHE A 63 -3.36 -0.68 0.41
C PHE A 63 -4.27 0.51 0.09
N LYS A 64 -4.17 1.61 0.84
CA LYS A 64 -4.97 2.82 0.56
C LYS A 64 -4.68 3.38 -0.82
N PHE A 65 -3.41 3.40 -1.21
CA PHE A 65 -2.98 3.86 -2.52
C PHE A 65 -3.45 2.90 -3.64
N TYR A 66 -3.51 1.59 -3.37
CA TYR A 66 -4.10 0.60 -4.27
C TYR A 66 -5.60 0.86 -4.50
N VAL A 67 -6.37 1.12 -3.44
CA VAL A 67 -7.79 1.49 -3.55
C VAL A 67 -7.95 2.76 -4.40
N ALA A 68 -7.12 3.78 -4.17
CA ALA A 68 -7.13 5.00 -4.99
C ALA A 68 -6.79 4.71 -6.47
N THR A 69 -5.86 3.80 -6.72
CA THR A 69 -5.50 3.34 -8.07
C THR A 69 -6.67 2.61 -8.75
N LEU A 70 -7.39 1.76 -8.03
CA LEU A 70 -8.59 1.09 -8.53
C LEU A 70 -9.72 2.09 -8.83
N VAL A 71 -9.86 3.16 -8.03
CA VAL A 71 -10.83 4.23 -8.34
C VAL A 71 -10.44 4.96 -9.63
N ALA A 72 -9.16 5.32 -9.79
CA ALA A 72 -8.68 5.94 -11.02
C ALA A 72 -8.88 5.03 -12.25
N TYR A 73 -8.61 3.73 -12.09
CA TYR A 73 -8.87 2.70 -13.11
C TYR A 73 -10.36 2.65 -13.51
N SER A 74 -11.26 2.61 -12.53
CA SER A 74 -12.70 2.58 -12.77
C SER A 74 -13.18 3.83 -13.52
N ILE A 75 -12.71 5.01 -13.12
CA ILE A 75 -13.04 6.27 -13.80
C ILE A 75 -12.53 6.25 -15.25
N ALA A 76 -11.29 5.81 -15.48
CA ALA A 76 -10.72 5.72 -16.83
C ALA A 76 -11.57 4.82 -17.75
N ASN A 77 -11.94 3.61 -17.29
CA ASN A 77 -12.77 2.69 -18.08
C ASN A 77 -14.17 3.24 -18.35
N ILE A 78 -14.83 3.85 -17.36
CA ILE A 78 -16.16 4.43 -17.54
C ILE A 78 -16.11 5.58 -18.55
N VAL A 79 -15.09 6.45 -18.48
CA VAL A 79 -14.93 7.56 -19.45
C VAL A 79 -14.67 7.03 -20.85
N ILE A 80 -13.87 5.97 -21.00
CA ILE A 80 -13.66 5.30 -22.30
C ILE A 80 -14.97 4.70 -22.82
N ALA A 81 -15.74 4.02 -21.97
CA ALA A 81 -17.02 3.43 -22.34
C ALA A 81 -18.03 4.48 -22.80
N ILE A 82 -18.06 5.65 -22.15
CA ILE A 82 -18.90 6.77 -22.58
C ILE A 82 -18.44 7.34 -23.93
N THR A 83 -17.15 7.23 -24.25
CA THR A 83 -16.57 7.80 -25.48
C THR A 83 -16.81 6.90 -26.70
N PHE A 84 -16.69 5.59 -26.55
CA PHE A 84 -16.73 4.63 -27.67
C PHE A 84 -17.86 3.61 -27.59
N GLY A 85 -18.36 3.36 -26.39
CA GLY A 85 -19.27 2.26 -26.12
C GLY A 85 -20.74 2.62 -26.27
N ASP A 86 -21.55 1.58 -26.37
CA ASP A 86 -23.01 1.71 -26.32
C ASP A 86 -23.52 1.72 -24.86
N ALA A 87 -24.84 1.89 -24.69
CA ALA A 87 -25.44 1.92 -23.36
C ALA A 87 -25.18 0.63 -22.55
N ASN A 88 -25.05 -0.51 -23.22
CA ASN A 88 -24.80 -1.79 -22.56
C ASN A 88 -23.35 -1.87 -22.05
N GLU A 89 -22.39 -1.43 -22.86
CA GLU A 89 -20.98 -1.37 -22.49
C GLU A 89 -20.75 -0.44 -21.30
N ILE A 90 -21.41 0.72 -21.27
CA ILE A 90 -21.33 1.64 -20.12
C ILE A 90 -21.81 0.94 -18.84
N ILE A 91 -22.96 0.25 -18.89
CA ILE A 91 -23.50 -0.49 -17.74
C ILE A 91 -22.54 -1.60 -17.30
N ILE A 92 -22.00 -2.37 -18.25
CA ILE A 92 -21.04 -3.45 -17.96
C ILE A 92 -19.80 -2.88 -17.27
N GLN A 93 -19.27 -1.75 -17.74
CA GLN A 93 -18.06 -1.14 -17.16
C GLN A 93 -18.31 -0.56 -15.76
N VAL A 94 -19.49 0.01 -15.51
CA VAL A 94 -19.88 0.46 -14.16
C VAL A 94 -19.99 -0.72 -13.19
N ILE A 95 -20.68 -1.81 -13.58
CA ILE A 95 -20.82 -3.00 -12.73
C ILE A 95 -19.45 -3.63 -12.47
N SER A 96 -18.62 -3.77 -13.51
CA SER A 96 -17.28 -4.34 -13.41
C SER A 96 -16.38 -3.49 -12.50
N SER A 97 -16.47 -2.16 -12.60
CA SER A 97 -15.76 -1.22 -11.73
C SER A 97 -16.14 -1.39 -10.25
N ILE A 98 -17.43 -1.57 -9.95
CA ILE A 98 -17.90 -1.82 -8.58
C ILE A 98 -17.36 -3.16 -8.07
N LEU A 99 -17.45 -4.22 -8.90
CA LEU A 99 -16.94 -5.54 -8.54
C LEU A 99 -15.43 -5.53 -8.29
N TYR A 100 -14.65 -4.86 -9.14
CA TYR A 100 -13.21 -4.73 -8.94
C TYR A 100 -12.88 -3.94 -7.68
N LEU A 101 -13.56 -2.81 -7.44
CA LEU A 101 -13.36 -2.02 -6.22
C LEU A 101 -13.64 -2.83 -4.96
N LEU A 102 -14.64 -3.71 -4.96
CA LEU A 102 -14.93 -4.55 -3.80
C LEU A 102 -13.96 -5.73 -3.73
N ILE A 103 -13.97 -6.61 -4.73
CA ILE A 103 -13.25 -7.88 -4.68
C ILE A 103 -11.74 -7.67 -4.58
N LEU A 104 -11.17 -6.77 -5.38
CA LEU A 104 -9.72 -6.58 -5.38
C LEU A 104 -9.24 -5.81 -4.16
N SER A 105 -10.01 -4.83 -3.65
CA SER A 105 -9.62 -4.13 -2.42
C SER A 105 -9.69 -5.07 -1.20
N PHE A 106 -10.78 -5.84 -1.06
CA PHE A 106 -10.88 -6.83 0.01
C PHE A 106 -9.82 -7.93 -0.13
N GLY A 107 -9.58 -8.40 -1.35
CA GLY A 107 -8.55 -9.37 -1.67
C GLY A 107 -7.14 -8.89 -1.32
N ASP A 108 -6.80 -7.65 -1.65
CA ASP A 108 -5.52 -7.03 -1.28
C ASP A 108 -5.38 -6.91 0.24
N PHE A 109 -6.42 -6.41 0.92
CA PHE A 109 -6.37 -6.24 2.36
C PHE A 109 -6.18 -7.57 3.09
N LEU A 110 -6.96 -8.60 2.74
CA LEU A 110 -6.90 -9.92 3.39
C LEU A 110 -5.66 -10.71 2.96
N GLY A 111 -5.41 -10.79 1.66
CA GLY A 111 -4.37 -11.64 1.09
C GLY A 111 -2.97 -11.10 1.30
N ARG A 112 -2.79 -9.77 1.28
CA ARG A 112 -1.47 -9.13 1.35
C ARG A 112 -1.25 -8.43 2.69
N HIS A 113 -2.10 -7.47 3.07
CA HIS A 113 -1.83 -6.69 4.28
C HIS A 113 -1.99 -7.53 5.56
N LEU A 114 -3.11 -8.25 5.68
CA LEU A 114 -3.45 -9.01 6.88
C LEU A 114 -2.54 -10.23 7.05
N SER A 115 -2.23 -10.95 5.98
CA SER A 115 -1.26 -12.06 6.01
C SER A 115 0.13 -11.60 6.45
N LEU A 116 0.59 -10.42 6.00
CA LEU A 116 1.85 -9.83 6.45
C LEU A 116 1.82 -9.47 7.92
N TYR A 117 0.74 -8.82 8.37
CA TYR A 117 0.53 -8.49 9.78
C TYR A 117 0.59 -9.75 10.66
N PHE A 118 -0.13 -10.81 10.29
CA PHE A 118 -0.07 -12.08 11.02
C PHE A 118 1.29 -12.76 10.90
N GLY A 119 1.99 -12.62 9.77
CA GLY A 119 3.36 -13.11 9.59
C GLY A 119 4.31 -12.51 10.61
N PHE A 120 4.28 -11.21 10.81
CA PHE A 120 5.08 -10.56 11.85
C PHE A 120 4.60 -10.91 13.27
N LYS A 121 3.28 -11.00 13.51
CA LYS A 121 2.72 -11.26 14.85
C LYS A 121 2.99 -12.67 15.34
N THR A 122 2.87 -13.67 14.46
CA THR A 122 2.99 -15.09 14.80
C THR A 122 4.36 -15.67 14.46
N ASN A 123 5.18 -14.94 13.70
CA ASN A 123 6.46 -15.38 13.15
C ASN A 123 6.37 -16.73 12.39
N LEU A 124 5.23 -16.98 11.74
CA LEU A 124 4.98 -18.21 10.98
C LEU A 124 5.38 -18.05 9.50
N PRO A 125 6.20 -18.98 8.94
CA PRO A 125 6.63 -18.89 7.55
C PRO A 125 5.47 -19.03 6.55
N SER A 126 4.40 -19.75 6.92
CA SER A 126 3.20 -19.91 6.08
C SER A 126 2.51 -18.57 5.80
N MET A 127 2.42 -17.69 6.80
CA MET A 127 1.79 -16.37 6.66
C MET A 127 2.57 -15.46 5.72
N PHE A 128 3.91 -15.49 5.78
CA PHE A 128 4.74 -14.80 4.81
C PHE A 128 4.60 -15.36 3.40
N ARG A 129 4.40 -16.68 3.23
CA ARG A 129 4.12 -17.28 1.91
C ARG A 129 2.79 -16.81 1.35
N TYR A 130 1.74 -16.73 2.16
CA TYR A 130 0.46 -16.15 1.75
C TYR A 130 0.59 -14.67 1.36
N TYR A 131 1.41 -13.90 2.08
CA TYR A 131 1.76 -12.53 1.69
C TYR A 131 2.37 -12.48 0.28
N PHE A 132 3.40 -13.27 -0.01
CA PHE A 132 4.03 -13.27 -1.34
C PHE A 132 3.08 -13.71 -2.45
N PHE A 133 2.16 -14.64 -2.16
CA PHE A 133 1.12 -15.05 -3.10
C PHE A 133 0.12 -13.91 -3.38
N GLY A 134 -0.34 -13.22 -2.33
CA GLY A 134 -1.20 -12.04 -2.47
C GLY A 134 -0.52 -10.91 -3.25
N GLU A 135 0.75 -10.61 -2.94
CA GLU A 135 1.57 -9.65 -3.70
C GLU A 135 1.66 -10.03 -5.18
N ALA A 136 1.89 -11.30 -5.49
CA ALA A 136 2.00 -11.74 -6.89
C ALA A 136 0.69 -11.49 -7.66
N ILE A 137 -0.47 -11.80 -7.07
CA ILE A 137 -1.78 -11.56 -7.70
C ILE A 137 -1.95 -10.07 -8.03
N VAL A 138 -1.68 -9.19 -7.06
CA VAL A 138 -1.83 -7.74 -7.22
C VAL A 138 -0.85 -7.21 -8.27
N PHE A 139 0.40 -7.67 -8.23
CA PHE A 139 1.42 -7.28 -9.20
C PHE A 139 1.05 -7.68 -10.63
N PHE A 140 0.61 -8.94 -10.85
CA PHE A 140 0.18 -9.40 -12.16
C PHE A 140 -1.05 -8.66 -12.66
N PHE A 141 -2.03 -8.39 -11.78
CA PHE A 141 -3.20 -7.61 -12.14
C PHE A 141 -2.83 -6.22 -12.67
N ILE A 142 -2.00 -5.47 -11.90
CA ILE A 142 -1.55 -4.13 -12.31
C ILE A 142 -0.79 -4.20 -13.64
N LEU A 143 0.08 -5.20 -13.82
CA LEU A 143 0.88 -5.36 -15.02
C LEU A 143 0.02 -5.65 -16.27
N ILE A 144 -0.90 -6.61 -16.19
CA ILE A 144 -1.79 -6.98 -17.30
C ILE A 144 -2.64 -5.78 -17.73
N VAL A 145 -3.25 -5.09 -16.77
CA VAL A 145 -4.09 -3.93 -17.04
C VAL A 145 -3.26 -2.79 -17.66
N SER A 146 -2.08 -2.50 -17.11
CA SER A 146 -1.23 -1.41 -17.61
C SER A 146 -0.77 -1.68 -19.05
N ILE A 147 -0.40 -2.92 -19.37
CA ILE A 147 -0.05 -3.33 -20.74
C ILE A 147 -1.24 -3.12 -21.69
N GLY A 148 -2.46 -3.42 -21.26
CA GLY A 148 -3.67 -3.21 -22.05
C GLY A 148 -3.86 -1.76 -22.49
N PHE A 149 -3.62 -0.79 -21.59
CA PHE A 149 -3.70 0.64 -21.91
C PHE A 149 -2.49 1.20 -22.65
N LEU A 150 -1.32 0.58 -22.50
CA LEU A 150 -0.10 0.98 -23.23
C LEU A 150 -0.04 0.41 -24.65
N ASN A 151 -0.89 -0.56 -24.98
CA ASN A 151 -0.90 -1.16 -26.31
C ASN A 151 -1.35 -0.13 -27.37
N ILE A 152 -0.44 0.20 -28.29
CA ILE A 152 -0.63 1.21 -29.35
C ILE A 152 -1.66 0.74 -30.39
N GLN A 153 -1.87 -0.57 -30.53
CA GLN A 153 -2.87 -1.13 -31.44
C GLN A 153 -4.28 -1.09 -30.86
N ASN A 154 -4.42 -0.88 -29.54
CA ASN A 154 -5.70 -0.81 -28.88
C ASN A 154 -6.31 0.59 -29.07
N GLU A 155 -7.54 0.68 -29.60
CA GLU A 155 -8.24 1.96 -29.78
C GLU A 155 -8.49 2.69 -28.46
N ALA A 156 -8.65 1.94 -27.36
CA ALA A 156 -8.74 2.46 -26.00
C ALA A 156 -7.36 2.72 -25.35
N GLY A 157 -6.27 2.46 -26.08
CA GLY A 157 -4.91 2.69 -25.62
C GLY A 157 -4.60 4.19 -25.49
N VAL A 158 -3.79 4.56 -24.50
CA VAL A 158 -3.54 5.97 -24.15
C VAL A 158 -3.04 6.81 -25.34
N VAL A 159 -2.17 6.24 -26.18
CA VAL A 159 -1.65 6.91 -27.38
C VAL A 159 -2.76 7.16 -28.40
N LYS A 160 -3.60 6.16 -28.68
CA LYS A 160 -4.71 6.25 -29.64
C LYS A 160 -5.78 7.24 -29.19
N LEU A 161 -6.05 7.31 -27.89
CA LEU A 161 -6.96 8.30 -27.32
C LEU A 161 -6.51 9.74 -27.63
N PHE A 162 -5.20 10.02 -27.53
CA PHE A 162 -4.67 11.34 -27.87
C PHE A 162 -4.61 11.60 -29.38
N GLU A 163 -4.25 10.60 -30.20
CA GLU A 163 -4.27 10.70 -31.67
C GLU A 163 -5.67 11.04 -32.19
N ASN A 164 -6.70 10.40 -31.62
CA ASN A 164 -8.10 10.59 -31.99
C ASN A 164 -8.75 11.80 -31.29
N LYS A 165 -7.98 12.63 -30.58
CA LYS A 165 -8.42 13.86 -29.89
C LYS A 165 -9.44 13.62 -28.76
N PHE A 166 -9.49 12.42 -28.19
CA PHE A 166 -10.28 12.10 -27.00
C PHE A 166 -9.50 12.46 -25.72
N TYR A 167 -9.26 13.76 -25.54
CA TYR A 167 -8.39 14.27 -24.48
C TYR A 167 -8.86 13.90 -23.08
N VAL A 168 -10.17 13.93 -22.81
CA VAL A 168 -10.72 13.61 -21.48
C VAL A 168 -10.40 12.17 -21.10
N ALA A 169 -10.69 11.21 -21.98
CA ALA A 169 -10.34 9.80 -21.78
C ALA A 169 -8.83 9.61 -21.64
N GLY A 170 -8.04 10.23 -22.52
CA GLY A 170 -6.58 10.16 -22.48
C GLY A 170 -5.98 10.65 -21.16
N ILE A 171 -6.51 11.74 -20.59
CA ILE A 171 -6.04 12.30 -19.31
C ILE A 171 -6.32 11.34 -18.15
N PHE A 172 -7.54 10.82 -18.02
CA PHE A 172 -7.88 9.88 -16.95
C PHE A 172 -7.08 8.58 -17.05
N THR A 173 -6.90 8.05 -18.26
CA THR A 173 -6.03 6.87 -18.50
C THR A 173 -4.58 7.16 -18.13
N SER A 174 -4.07 8.36 -18.43
CA SER A 174 -2.70 8.75 -18.06
C SER A 174 -2.50 8.85 -16.55
N ILE A 175 -3.49 9.39 -15.82
CA ILE A 175 -3.48 9.46 -14.36
C ILE A 175 -3.45 8.05 -13.77
N PHE A 176 -4.29 7.14 -14.27
CA PHE A 176 -4.28 5.74 -13.86
C PHE A 176 -2.91 5.09 -14.09
N LEU A 177 -2.32 5.24 -15.29
CA LEU A 177 -1.02 4.66 -15.62
C LEU A 177 0.09 5.21 -14.71
N LEU A 178 0.06 6.51 -14.39
CA LEU A 178 0.98 7.10 -13.43
C LEU A 178 0.86 6.46 -12.06
N PHE A 179 -0.37 6.30 -11.55
CA PHE A 179 -0.61 5.63 -10.28
C PHE A 179 -0.15 4.18 -10.31
N ALA A 180 -0.43 3.44 -11.40
CA ALA A 180 0.01 2.07 -11.59
C ALA A 180 1.54 1.94 -11.53
N ILE A 181 2.29 2.81 -12.22
CA ILE A 181 3.75 2.81 -12.18
C ILE A 181 4.27 3.05 -10.76
N VAL A 182 3.76 4.08 -10.08
CA VAL A 182 4.16 4.40 -8.69
C VAL A 182 3.81 3.23 -7.76
N GLN A 183 2.62 2.65 -7.90
CA GLN A 183 2.15 1.51 -7.14
C GLN A 183 3.10 0.30 -7.33
N THR A 184 3.44 -0.04 -8.57
CA THR A 184 4.37 -1.14 -8.89
C THR A 184 5.73 -0.94 -8.23
N ILE A 185 6.31 0.27 -8.30
CA ILE A 185 7.61 0.57 -7.67
C ILE A 185 7.52 0.39 -6.14
N LEU A 186 6.45 0.90 -5.52
CA LEU A 186 6.26 0.78 -4.08
C LEU A 186 6.06 -0.68 -3.63
N HIS A 187 5.37 -1.51 -4.40
CA HIS A 187 5.27 -2.96 -4.16
C HIS A 187 6.64 -3.63 -4.23
N LEU A 188 7.45 -3.34 -5.26
CA LEU A 188 8.81 -3.92 -5.37
C LEU A 188 9.71 -3.55 -4.19
N ILE A 189 9.62 -2.31 -3.70
CA ILE A 189 10.33 -1.88 -2.49
C ILE A 189 9.84 -2.65 -1.27
N LEU A 190 8.52 -2.78 -1.08
CA LEU A 190 7.95 -3.50 0.06
C LEU A 190 8.32 -4.99 0.04
N ILE A 191 8.19 -5.65 -1.11
CA ILE A 191 8.59 -7.05 -1.32
C ILE A 191 10.05 -7.24 -0.95
N SER A 192 10.94 -6.33 -1.38
CA SER A 192 12.37 -6.40 -1.06
C SER A 192 12.63 -6.30 0.46
N GLN A 193 11.89 -5.45 1.16
CA GLN A 193 12.01 -5.27 2.61
C GLN A 193 11.52 -6.51 3.37
N VAL A 194 10.36 -7.03 3.00
CA VAL A 194 9.79 -8.24 3.62
C VAL A 194 10.63 -9.46 3.30
N TYR A 195 11.12 -9.60 2.07
CA TYR A 195 12.00 -10.70 1.67
C TYR A 195 13.30 -10.70 2.47
N LYS A 196 13.92 -9.54 2.68
CA LYS A 196 15.11 -9.42 3.53
C LYS A 196 14.84 -9.89 4.96
N HIS A 197 13.72 -9.49 5.55
CA HIS A 197 13.31 -9.96 6.88
C HIS A 197 13.00 -11.46 6.91
N PHE A 198 12.27 -11.97 5.92
CA PHE A 198 11.93 -13.39 5.78
C PHE A 198 13.20 -14.26 5.73
N ARG A 199 14.22 -13.82 4.99
CA ARG A 199 15.51 -14.52 4.91
C ARG A 199 16.35 -14.39 6.17
N SER A 200 16.28 -13.27 6.91
CA SER A 200 17.01 -13.13 8.18
C SER A 200 16.46 -14.04 9.28
N GLN A 201 15.18 -14.43 9.21
CA GLN A 201 14.58 -15.44 10.10
C GLN A 201 14.95 -16.89 9.70
N GLY A 202 15.72 -17.08 8.62
CA GLY A 202 16.09 -18.41 8.12
C GLY A 202 14.98 -19.12 7.34
N PHE A 203 13.87 -18.44 7.03
CA PHE A 203 12.76 -19.05 6.32
C PHE A 203 13.06 -19.32 4.84
N ARG A 204 12.40 -20.36 4.31
CA ARG A 204 12.44 -20.76 2.90
C ARG A 204 11.05 -20.73 2.28
N ILE A 205 10.97 -20.29 1.04
CA ILE A 205 9.70 -20.21 0.27
C ILE A 205 9.17 -21.63 0.02
N CYS A 206 10.04 -22.56 -0.36
CA CYS A 206 9.74 -23.99 -0.46
C CYS A 206 10.38 -24.76 0.71
N ALA A 207 9.65 -25.70 1.29
CA ALA A 207 10.21 -26.65 2.25
C ALA A 207 10.96 -27.74 1.47
N CYS A 208 12.24 -27.49 1.21
CA CYS A 208 13.20 -28.49 0.79
C CYS A 208 14.40 -28.42 1.73
#